data_AF-A0A0L8VIE7-F1
#
_entry.id   AF-A0A0L8VIE7-F1
#
_cell.length_a   1.000
_cell.length_b   1.000
_cell.length_c   1.000
_cell.angle_alpha   90.00
_cell.angle_beta   90.00
_cell.angle_gamma   90.00
#
_symmetry.space_group_name_H-M   'P 1'
#
loop_
_entity.id
_entity.type
_entity.pdbx_description
1 polymer ?
#
loop_
_entity_poly.entity_id
_entity_poly.type
_entity_poly.pdbx_seq_one_letter_code
_entity_poly.pdbx_strand_id
1 'polypeptide(L)'
;MSIKQYHTFKFREPYQVLVDNQLVLECNNSNFNLPSGLKRTLQADVKVMITQCCIQALYETRNDGAINLAKQFERRRCNHSFKDPKSPAECIESVVNISGANKHRYVVASQDIDLRRKLRTVPGVPLIHLTRSVMVMEPLSTASAKASKITEEQKLYKGLNDPNIEKLQESGDGSGKESITKKRKLGPKAPNPLSVKKKKKVNSPSDEVKDKEDTSKEKKKRRRRKHKSNTNVPVSNGTTAAQ
;
A
#
# COMPACT_ATOMS: atom_id res chain seq x y z
N MET A 1 6.53 -6.59 -1.00
CA MET A 1 5.37 -7.07 -1.77
C MET A 1 4.93 -5.99 -2.74
N SER A 2 4.60 -6.29 -3.99
CA SER A 2 4.19 -5.26 -4.95
C SER A 2 2.84 -4.66 -4.56
N ILE A 3 2.75 -3.32 -4.51
CA ILE A 3 1.58 -2.56 -4.03
C ILE A 3 0.25 -3.04 -4.65
N LYS A 4 0.27 -3.45 -5.93
CA LYS A 4 -0.89 -4.00 -6.64
C LYS A 4 -1.50 -5.25 -5.96
N GLN A 5 -0.68 -6.19 -5.48
CA GLN A 5 -1.18 -7.40 -4.81
C GLN A 5 -1.96 -7.06 -3.53
N TYR A 6 -1.49 -6.07 -2.77
CA TYR A 6 -2.10 -5.64 -1.52
C TYR A 6 -3.55 -5.14 -1.74
N HIS A 7 -3.73 -4.20 -2.68
CA HIS A 7 -5.04 -3.59 -2.97
C HIS A 7 -5.99 -4.49 -3.78
N THR A 8 -5.49 -5.41 -4.60
CA THR A 8 -6.35 -6.39 -5.30
C THR A 8 -6.86 -7.46 -4.34
N PHE A 9 -5.96 -8.15 -3.64
CA PHE A 9 -6.28 -9.40 -2.93
C PHE A 9 -6.58 -9.21 -1.43
N LYS A 10 -6.65 -7.96 -0.95
CA LYS A 10 -7.02 -7.59 0.43
C LYS A 10 -6.12 -8.24 1.49
N PHE A 11 -4.82 -8.34 1.21
CA PHE A 11 -3.84 -8.73 2.22
C PHE A 11 -3.85 -7.72 3.37
N ARG A 12 -3.56 -8.19 4.59
CA ARG A 12 -3.50 -7.37 5.81
C ARG A 12 -2.36 -7.87 6.68
N GLU A 13 -1.77 -6.94 7.43
CA GLU A 13 -0.78 -7.20 8.46
C GLU A 13 -1.45 -7.79 9.72
N PRO A 14 -0.80 -8.72 10.46
CA PRO A 14 0.45 -9.38 10.12
C PRO A 14 0.26 -10.41 8.99
N TYR A 15 1.19 -10.44 8.03
CA TYR A 15 1.10 -11.36 6.89
C TYR A 15 1.34 -12.80 7.33
N GLN A 16 0.43 -13.71 6.97
CA GLN A 16 0.56 -15.14 7.28
C GLN A 16 1.46 -15.81 6.23
N VAL A 17 2.66 -16.21 6.64
CA VAL A 17 3.64 -16.86 5.77
C VAL A 17 3.69 -18.35 6.10
N LEU A 18 3.34 -19.21 5.14
CA LEU A 18 3.61 -20.64 5.20
C LEU A 18 5.05 -20.91 4.76
N VAL A 19 5.81 -21.53 5.64
CA VAL A 19 7.20 -21.95 5.44
C VAL A 19 7.23 -23.46 5.19
N ASP A 20 8.01 -23.85 4.19
CA ASP A 20 8.21 -25.24 3.80
C ASP A 20 9.46 -25.88 4.42
N ASN A 21 9.51 -27.22 4.49
CA ASN A 21 10.59 -27.96 5.15
C ASN A 21 11.96 -27.70 4.51
N GLN A 22 12.06 -27.68 3.18
CA GLN A 22 13.30 -27.41 2.45
C GLN A 22 13.87 -26.02 2.79
N LEU A 23 13.01 -25.01 2.94
CA LEU A 23 13.45 -23.66 3.29
C LEU A 23 13.96 -23.58 4.74
N VAL A 24 13.34 -24.29 5.69
CA VAL A 24 13.87 -24.36 7.06
C VAL A 24 15.25 -25.02 7.09
N LEU A 25 15.43 -26.12 6.35
CA LEU A 25 16.72 -26.81 6.25
C LEU A 25 17.79 -25.90 5.64
N GLU A 26 17.51 -25.23 4.52
CA GLU A 26 18.46 -24.33 3.88
C GLU A 26 18.80 -23.13 4.76
N CYS A 27 17.82 -22.52 5.44
CA CYS A 27 18.06 -21.42 6.37
C CYS A 27 18.85 -21.85 7.61
N ASN A 28 18.62 -23.05 8.15
CA ASN A 28 19.43 -23.62 9.22
C ASN A 28 20.88 -23.81 8.77
N ASN A 29 21.09 -24.46 7.61
CA ASN A 29 22.43 -24.79 7.10
C ASN A 29 23.23 -23.53 6.68
N SER A 30 22.54 -22.46 6.25
CA SER A 30 23.16 -21.18 5.90
C SER A 30 23.22 -20.17 7.06
N ASN A 31 22.80 -20.55 8.28
CA ASN A 31 22.65 -19.66 9.44
C ASN A 31 21.81 -18.39 9.14
N PHE A 32 20.82 -18.50 8.26
CA PHE A 32 19.97 -17.39 7.86
C PHE A 32 18.77 -17.23 8.82
N ASN A 33 18.65 -16.04 9.43
CA ASN A 33 17.52 -15.71 10.30
C ASN A 33 16.22 -15.54 9.47
N LEU A 34 15.44 -16.62 9.40
CA LEU A 34 14.21 -16.70 8.58
C LEU A 34 13.15 -15.64 8.95
N PRO A 35 12.75 -15.42 10.22
CA PRO A 35 11.77 -14.38 10.58
C PRO A 35 12.23 -12.96 10.20
N SER A 36 13.52 -12.64 10.45
CA SER A 36 14.10 -11.34 10.08
C SER A 36 14.16 -11.14 8.56
N GLY A 37 14.51 -12.20 7.82
CA GLY A 37 14.46 -12.22 6.36
C GLY A 37 13.05 -11.93 5.83
N LEU A 38 12.03 -12.63 6.35
CA LEU A 38 10.64 -12.44 5.95
C LEU A 38 10.15 -11.02 6.25
N LYS A 39 10.39 -10.49 7.46
CA LYS A 39 10.04 -9.10 7.83
C LYS A 39 10.70 -8.07 6.91
N ARG A 40 11.99 -8.26 6.57
CA ARG A 40 12.74 -7.39 5.65
C ARG A 40 12.20 -7.43 4.21
N THR A 41 11.86 -8.61 3.69
CA THR A 41 11.40 -8.79 2.30
C THR A 41 9.91 -8.42 2.12
N LEU A 42 9.09 -8.57 3.15
CA LEU A 42 7.68 -8.15 3.15
C LEU A 42 7.47 -6.69 3.57
N GLN A 43 8.43 -6.09 4.30
CA GLN A 43 8.38 -4.71 4.82
C GLN A 43 7.19 -4.45 5.77
N ALA A 44 6.78 -5.48 6.51
CA ALA A 44 5.68 -5.46 7.46
C ALA A 44 5.86 -6.58 8.49
N ASP A 45 5.06 -6.61 9.54
CA ASP A 45 5.01 -7.71 10.49
C ASP A 45 4.47 -8.99 9.85
N VAL A 46 5.12 -10.11 10.22
CA VAL A 46 4.92 -11.42 9.62
C VAL A 46 4.61 -12.45 10.69
N LYS A 47 3.56 -13.22 10.45
CA LYS A 47 3.23 -14.42 11.22
C LYS A 47 3.82 -15.61 10.49
N VAL A 48 4.98 -16.08 10.95
CA VAL A 48 5.68 -17.23 10.37
C VAL A 48 5.01 -18.52 10.84
N MET A 49 4.57 -19.35 9.90
CA MET A 49 3.81 -20.56 10.16
C MET A 49 4.40 -21.77 9.43
N ILE A 50 4.33 -22.95 10.03
CA ILE A 50 4.71 -24.23 9.39
C ILE A 50 3.56 -25.24 9.47
N THR A 51 3.32 -26.01 8.39
CA THR A 51 2.25 -27.03 8.38
C THR A 51 2.65 -28.28 9.17
N GLN A 52 1.67 -29.07 9.61
CA GLN A 52 1.91 -30.36 10.28
C GLN A 52 2.72 -31.33 9.41
N CYS A 53 2.46 -31.39 8.09
CA CYS A 53 3.20 -32.27 7.18
C CYS A 53 4.64 -31.80 6.95
N CYS A 54 4.87 -30.49 6.78
CA CYS A 54 6.21 -29.94 6.61
C CYS A 54 7.10 -30.22 7.83
N ILE A 55 6.60 -30.01 9.06
CA ILE A 55 7.38 -30.31 10.28
C ILE A 55 7.54 -31.82 10.53
N GLN A 56 6.61 -32.66 10.08
CA GLN A 56 6.77 -34.11 10.13
C GLN A 56 7.93 -34.57 9.25
N ALA A 57 8.00 -34.07 8.00
CA ALA A 57 9.14 -34.32 7.12
C ALA A 57 10.47 -33.77 7.67
N LEU A 58 10.45 -32.71 8.49
CA LEU A 58 11.65 -32.26 9.21
C LEU A 58 12.11 -33.26 10.28
N TYR A 59 11.20 -33.88 11.04
CA TYR A 59 11.56 -34.93 12.00
C TYR A 59 12.22 -36.14 11.31
N GLU A 60 11.76 -36.50 10.10
CA GLU A 60 12.35 -37.58 9.30
C GLU A 60 13.80 -37.30 8.88
N THR A 61 14.16 -36.02 8.64
CA THR A 61 15.56 -35.65 8.33
C THR A 61 16.51 -35.67 9.54
N ARG A 62 16.00 -35.84 10.76
CA ARG A 62 16.78 -35.89 12.02
C ARG A 62 17.75 -34.72 12.25
N ASN A 63 17.52 -33.57 11.61
CA ASN A 63 18.32 -32.36 11.81
C ASN A 63 17.75 -31.54 12.98
N ASP A 64 18.28 -31.73 14.18
CA ASP A 64 17.79 -31.08 15.40
C ASP A 64 17.81 -29.55 15.34
N GLY A 65 18.78 -28.95 14.63
CA GLY A 65 18.82 -27.50 14.42
C GLY A 65 17.59 -26.99 13.65
N ALA A 66 17.33 -27.58 12.48
CA ALA A 66 16.17 -27.24 11.66
C ALA A 66 14.84 -27.57 12.35
N ILE A 67 14.79 -28.68 13.10
CA ILE A 67 13.63 -29.07 13.90
C ILE A 67 13.36 -28.05 15.03
N ASN A 68 14.40 -27.60 15.73
CA ASN A 68 14.25 -26.63 16.83
C ASN A 68 13.92 -25.23 16.32
N LEU A 69 14.45 -24.83 15.16
CA LEU A 69 14.02 -23.63 14.43
C LEU A 69 12.53 -23.72 14.05
N ALA A 70 12.09 -24.84 13.47
CA ALA A 70 10.69 -25.05 13.09
C ALA A 70 9.72 -25.03 14.29
N LYS A 71 10.12 -25.54 15.46
CA LYS A 71 9.32 -25.49 16.70
C LYS A 71 9.05 -24.06 17.19
N GLN A 72 9.83 -23.05 16.78
CA GLN A 72 9.61 -21.64 17.14
C GLN A 72 8.50 -20.99 16.32
N PHE A 73 8.10 -21.58 15.18
CA PHE A 73 7.08 -21.02 14.28
C PHE A 73 5.68 -21.50 14.65
N GLU A 74 4.65 -20.73 14.29
CA GLU A 74 3.28 -21.12 14.61
C GLU A 74 2.84 -22.34 13.78
N ARG A 75 2.31 -23.36 14.46
CA ARG A 75 1.94 -24.62 13.82
C ARG A 75 0.57 -24.54 13.14
N ARG A 76 0.55 -24.49 11.81
CA ARG A 76 -0.69 -24.57 11.03
C ARG A 76 -1.19 -26.01 11.00
N ARG A 77 -2.26 -26.28 11.75
CA ARG A 77 -3.02 -27.53 11.66
C ARG A 77 -3.63 -27.65 10.25
N CYS A 78 -3.32 -28.75 9.56
CA CYS A 78 -3.94 -29.18 8.31
C CYS A 78 -4.73 -30.48 8.56
N ASN A 79 -5.74 -30.75 7.74
CA ASN A 79 -6.65 -31.90 7.89
C ASN A 79 -6.06 -33.21 7.33
N HIS A 80 -4.76 -33.42 7.49
CA HIS A 80 -4.07 -34.64 7.05
C HIS A 80 -3.79 -35.54 8.26
N SER A 81 -3.94 -36.85 8.08
CA SER A 81 -3.77 -37.84 9.13
C SER A 81 -2.32 -37.90 9.61
N PHE A 82 -2.10 -37.97 10.92
CA PHE A 82 -0.76 -38.19 11.47
C PHE A 82 -0.15 -39.55 11.08
N LYS A 83 -0.98 -40.52 10.70
CA LYS A 83 -0.56 -41.86 10.26
C LYS A 83 -0.18 -41.93 8.78
N ASP A 84 -0.61 -40.96 7.98
CA ASP A 84 -0.35 -40.88 6.54
C ASP A 84 -0.15 -39.41 6.16
N PRO A 85 1.05 -38.86 6.44
CA PRO A 85 1.37 -37.47 6.12
C PRO A 85 1.59 -37.33 4.62
N LYS A 86 0.75 -36.53 3.95
CA LYS A 86 1.01 -36.11 2.57
C LYS A 86 2.35 -35.40 2.44
N SER A 87 2.89 -35.39 1.22
CA SER A 87 4.11 -34.65 0.91
C SER A 87 3.99 -33.16 1.31
N PRO A 88 5.09 -32.51 1.75
CA PRO A 88 5.06 -31.09 2.13
C PRO A 88 4.47 -30.18 1.05
N ALA A 89 4.83 -30.43 -0.21
CA ALA A 89 4.33 -29.71 -1.38
C ALA A 89 2.81 -29.86 -1.55
N GLU A 90 2.26 -31.08 -1.58
CA GLU A 90 0.81 -31.30 -1.65
C GLU A 90 0.06 -30.72 -0.45
N CYS A 91 0.67 -30.78 0.74
CA CYS A 91 0.07 -30.19 1.93
C CYS A 91 -0.05 -28.67 1.78
N ILE A 92 1.00 -27.95 1.40
CA ILE A 92 0.94 -26.51 1.16
C ILE A 92 -0.02 -26.18 0.01
N GLU A 93 0.05 -26.93 -1.09
CA GLU A 93 -0.84 -26.77 -2.24
C GLU A 93 -2.31 -26.85 -1.83
N SER A 94 -2.71 -27.89 -1.09
CA SER A 94 -4.09 -28.08 -0.60
C SER A 94 -4.58 -27.02 0.40
N VAL A 95 -3.68 -26.41 1.16
CA VAL A 95 -4.01 -25.38 2.17
C VAL A 95 -4.12 -23.98 1.54
N VAL A 96 -3.39 -23.72 0.46
CA VAL A 96 -3.34 -22.43 -0.25
C VAL A 96 -4.35 -22.39 -1.40
N ASN A 97 -4.45 -23.48 -2.18
CA ASN A 97 -5.33 -23.60 -3.33
C ASN A 97 -6.71 -24.16 -2.91
N ILE A 98 -7.60 -23.29 -2.47
CA ILE A 98 -8.99 -23.66 -2.18
C ILE A 98 -9.86 -23.21 -3.35
N SER A 99 -10.35 -24.17 -4.13
CA SER A 99 -11.20 -23.92 -5.32
C SER A 99 -10.58 -22.95 -6.33
N GLY A 100 -9.25 -23.03 -6.55
CA GLY A 100 -8.54 -22.13 -7.47
C GLY A 100 -8.20 -20.75 -6.91
N ALA A 101 -8.44 -20.49 -5.61
CA ALA A 101 -8.22 -19.18 -5.01
C ALA A 101 -7.53 -19.23 -3.63
N ASN A 102 -6.70 -18.22 -3.35
CA ASN A 102 -6.04 -18.04 -2.06
C ASN A 102 -7.00 -17.46 -1.00
N LYS A 103 -7.99 -18.25 -0.55
CA LYS A 103 -9.04 -17.83 0.41
C LYS A 103 -8.46 -17.26 1.72
N HIS A 104 -7.37 -17.84 2.20
CA HIS A 104 -6.74 -17.47 3.47
C HIS A 104 -5.70 -16.35 3.34
N ARG A 105 -5.32 -15.96 2.11
CA ARG A 105 -4.28 -14.95 1.82
C ARG A 105 -2.93 -15.32 2.44
N TYR A 106 -2.52 -16.58 2.24
CA TYR A 106 -1.17 -17.01 2.61
C TYR A 106 -0.14 -16.45 1.62
N VAL A 107 1.00 -16.03 2.17
CA VAL A 107 2.27 -15.93 1.46
C VAL A 107 2.96 -17.30 1.59
N VAL A 108 3.61 -17.80 0.55
CA VAL A 108 4.34 -19.08 0.62
C VAL A 108 5.84 -18.84 0.45
N ALA A 109 6.61 -19.36 1.38
CA ALA A 109 8.07 -19.36 1.35
C ALA A 109 8.56 -20.81 1.22
N SER A 110 9.03 -21.19 0.04
CA SER A 110 9.52 -22.54 -0.26
C SER A 110 10.64 -22.49 -1.31
N GLN A 111 11.59 -23.42 -1.18
CA GLN A 111 12.65 -23.64 -2.14
C GLN A 111 12.21 -24.51 -3.32
N ASP A 112 11.19 -25.35 -3.14
CA ASP A 112 10.69 -26.24 -4.19
C ASP A 112 10.21 -25.42 -5.40
N ILE A 113 10.80 -25.70 -6.55
CA ILE A 113 10.51 -25.05 -7.83
C ILE A 113 9.17 -25.55 -8.38
N ASP A 114 8.80 -26.80 -8.09
CA ASP A 114 7.59 -27.45 -8.58
C ASP A 114 6.36 -26.95 -7.83
N LEU A 115 6.39 -26.94 -6.48
CA LEU A 115 5.37 -26.28 -5.67
C LEU A 115 5.17 -24.82 -6.10
N ARG A 116 6.26 -24.05 -6.25
CA ARG A 116 6.17 -22.66 -6.73
C ARG A 116 5.54 -22.57 -8.12
N ARG A 117 5.91 -23.45 -9.06
CA ARG A 117 5.31 -23.49 -10.42
C ARG A 117 3.81 -23.74 -10.37
N LYS A 118 3.33 -24.69 -9.55
CA LYS A 118 1.90 -24.95 -9.37
C LYS A 118 1.18 -23.76 -8.73
N LEU A 119 1.74 -23.18 -7.67
CA LEU A 119 1.15 -22.05 -6.95
C LEU A 119 1.06 -20.77 -7.79
N ARG A 120 1.93 -20.56 -8.78
CA ARG A 120 1.82 -19.43 -9.73
C ARG A 120 0.51 -19.45 -10.53
N THR A 121 -0.10 -20.61 -10.72
CA THR A 121 -1.43 -20.77 -11.37
C THR A 121 -2.54 -20.15 -10.53
N VAL A 122 -2.42 -20.18 -9.19
CA VAL A 122 -3.39 -19.58 -8.28
C VAL A 122 -3.19 -18.06 -8.23
N PRO A 123 -4.22 -17.24 -8.54
CA PRO A 123 -4.10 -15.80 -8.45
C PRO A 123 -4.01 -15.35 -6.98
N GLY A 124 -3.13 -14.39 -6.71
CA GLY A 124 -2.99 -13.78 -5.39
C GLY A 124 -2.18 -14.61 -4.40
N VAL A 125 -1.24 -15.45 -4.85
CA VAL A 125 -0.24 -16.11 -4.00
C VAL A 125 1.13 -15.45 -4.19
N PRO A 126 1.63 -14.68 -3.21
CA PRO A 126 3.00 -14.18 -3.22
C PRO A 126 3.96 -15.32 -2.85
N LEU A 127 5.00 -15.50 -3.66
CA LEU A 127 6.01 -16.55 -3.49
C LEU A 127 7.34 -15.94 -3.05
N ILE A 128 8.00 -16.57 -2.10
CA ILE A 128 9.29 -16.19 -1.54
C ILE A 128 10.23 -17.40 -1.59
N HIS A 129 11.49 -17.17 -1.89
CA HIS A 129 12.55 -18.19 -1.86
C HIS A 129 13.89 -17.56 -1.43
N LEU A 130 14.83 -18.39 -0.99
CA LEU A 130 16.21 -18.02 -0.71
C LEU A 130 17.05 -18.15 -2.00
N THR A 131 17.92 -17.18 -2.26
CA THR A 131 18.97 -17.23 -3.29
C THR A 131 20.25 -16.68 -2.67
N ARG A 132 21.30 -17.51 -2.57
CA ARG A 132 22.65 -17.13 -2.08
C ARG A 132 22.60 -16.23 -0.84
N SER A 133 21.94 -16.70 0.22
CA SER A 133 21.76 -16.01 1.50
C SER A 133 20.90 -14.73 1.50
N VAL A 134 20.16 -14.45 0.43
CA VAL A 134 19.14 -13.38 0.38
C VAL A 134 17.76 -13.96 0.12
N MET A 135 16.77 -13.49 0.87
CA MET A 135 15.37 -13.89 0.70
C MET A 135 14.67 -12.97 -0.31
N VAL A 136 14.28 -13.53 -1.45
CA VAL A 136 13.74 -12.80 -2.60
C VAL A 136 12.26 -13.17 -2.79
N MET A 137 11.43 -12.15 -3.02
CA MET A 137 10.04 -12.34 -3.44
C MET A 137 9.97 -12.40 -4.96
N GLU A 138 9.24 -13.38 -5.49
CA GLU A 138 9.00 -13.48 -6.93
C GLU A 138 8.08 -12.35 -7.44
N PRO A 139 8.23 -11.92 -8.71
CA PRO A 139 7.27 -11.02 -9.34
C PRO A 139 5.87 -11.65 -9.42
N LEU A 140 4.85 -10.82 -9.67
CA LEU A 140 3.47 -11.31 -9.83
C LEU A 140 3.40 -12.43 -10.88
N SER A 141 2.75 -13.54 -10.52
CA SER A 141 2.42 -14.57 -11.49
C SER A 141 1.49 -14.02 -12.58
N THR A 142 1.55 -14.60 -13.78
CA THR A 142 0.70 -14.20 -14.91
C THR A 142 -0.80 -14.31 -14.57
N ALA A 143 -1.19 -15.33 -13.80
CA ALA A 143 -2.55 -15.48 -13.27
C ALA A 143 -2.92 -14.34 -12.30
N SER A 144 -2.04 -14.01 -11.35
CA SER A 144 -2.23 -12.89 -10.43
C SER A 144 -2.34 -11.54 -11.16
N ALA A 145 -1.50 -11.31 -12.16
CA ALA A 145 -1.51 -10.09 -12.96
C ALA A 145 -2.80 -9.94 -13.79
N LYS A 146 -3.29 -11.03 -14.40
CA LYS A 146 -4.59 -11.05 -15.09
C LYS A 146 -5.74 -10.76 -14.12
N ALA A 147 -5.78 -11.42 -12.97
CA ALA A 147 -6.81 -11.20 -11.96
C ALA A 147 -6.80 -9.76 -11.39
N SER A 148 -5.61 -9.17 -11.19
CA SER A 148 -5.49 -7.74 -10.83
C SER A 148 -6.05 -6.82 -11.91
N LYS A 149 -5.70 -7.01 -13.19
CA LYS A 149 -6.25 -6.20 -14.29
C LYS A 149 -7.77 -6.27 -14.37
N ILE A 150 -8.35 -7.47 -14.36
CA ILE A 150 -9.81 -7.66 -14.37
C ILE A 150 -10.47 -6.96 -13.17
N THR A 151 -9.86 -7.04 -11.99
CA THR A 151 -10.37 -6.38 -10.76
C THR A 151 -10.21 -4.85 -10.81
N GLU A 152 -9.14 -4.34 -11.45
CA GLU A 152 -8.91 -2.91 -11.68
C GLU A 152 -9.95 -2.36 -12.69
N GLU A 153 -10.12 -3.02 -13.83
CA GLU A 153 -11.11 -2.70 -14.87
C GLU A 153 -12.55 -2.72 -14.32
N GLN A 154 -12.94 -3.76 -13.58
CA GLN A 154 -14.27 -3.84 -12.95
C GLN A 154 -14.56 -2.70 -11.97
N LYS A 155 -13.53 -2.14 -11.30
CA LYS A 155 -13.70 -0.96 -10.43
C LYS A 155 -13.89 0.32 -11.25
N LEU A 156 -13.15 0.45 -12.36
CA LEU A 156 -13.28 1.59 -13.28
C LEU A 156 -14.67 1.63 -13.93
N TYR A 157 -15.15 0.50 -14.47
CA TYR A 157 -16.45 0.45 -15.13
C TYR A 157 -17.63 0.65 -14.18
N LYS A 158 -17.59 0.09 -12.96
CA LYS A 158 -18.67 0.31 -11.97
C LYS A 158 -18.78 1.78 -11.57
N GLY A 159 -17.66 2.42 -11.23
CA GLY A 159 -17.65 3.83 -10.85
C GLY A 159 -18.05 4.82 -11.95
N LEU A 160 -18.13 4.38 -13.21
CA LEU A 160 -18.49 5.23 -14.35
C LEU A 160 -19.89 4.92 -14.93
N ASN A 161 -20.38 3.68 -14.80
CA ASN A 161 -21.64 3.21 -15.38
C ASN A 161 -22.72 2.85 -14.34
N ASP A 162 -22.57 3.23 -13.06
CA ASP A 162 -23.63 3.05 -12.05
C ASP A 162 -24.76 4.09 -12.25
N PRO A 163 -25.97 3.73 -12.75
CA PRO A 163 -27.10 4.66 -12.89
C PRO A 163 -27.66 5.14 -11.54
N ASN A 164 -27.14 4.63 -10.42
CA ASN A 164 -27.45 5.12 -9.09
C ASN A 164 -26.58 6.31 -8.65
N ILE A 165 -25.53 6.70 -9.40
CA ILE A 165 -24.76 7.92 -9.07
C ILE A 165 -25.62 9.18 -9.27
N GLU A 166 -26.52 9.19 -10.24
CA GLU A 166 -27.54 10.24 -10.37
C GLU A 166 -28.53 10.22 -9.19
N LYS A 167 -29.02 9.02 -8.79
CA LYS A 167 -29.96 8.88 -7.67
C LYS A 167 -29.35 9.16 -6.29
N LEU A 168 -28.04 9.04 -6.11
CA LEU A 168 -27.34 9.47 -4.89
C LEU A 168 -27.20 11.00 -4.77
N GLN A 169 -27.52 11.77 -5.82
CA GLN A 169 -27.70 13.22 -5.69
C GLN A 169 -29.15 13.63 -5.34
N GLU A 170 -30.12 12.71 -5.47
CA GLU A 170 -31.53 12.95 -5.16
C GLU A 170 -32.01 12.29 -3.85
N SER A 171 -31.31 11.26 -3.35
CA SER A 171 -31.69 10.49 -2.15
C SER A 171 -30.86 10.92 -0.93
N GLY A 172 -31.47 11.71 -0.06
CA GLY A 172 -30.78 12.44 1.00
C GLY A 172 -30.17 11.61 2.14
N ASP A 173 -29.11 12.19 2.70
CA ASP A 173 -28.55 11.98 4.04
C ASP A 173 -29.60 11.78 5.15
N GLY A 174 -29.34 10.89 6.11
CA GLY A 174 -30.24 10.69 7.26
C GLY A 174 -30.07 9.43 8.12
N SER A 175 -29.03 9.35 8.96
CA SER A 175 -29.23 9.37 10.42
C SER A 175 -27.92 9.16 11.21
N GLY A 176 -27.48 10.23 11.86
CA GLY A 176 -26.28 10.27 12.72
C GLY A 176 -26.15 11.60 13.46
N LYS A 177 -27.30 12.10 13.97
CA LYS A 177 -27.54 13.34 14.74
C LYS A 177 -26.38 14.33 14.88
N GLU A 178 -26.49 15.48 14.19
CA GLU A 178 -26.61 16.80 14.85
C GLU A 178 -27.18 17.86 13.89
N SER A 179 -27.76 18.93 14.45
CA SER A 179 -28.73 19.79 13.75
C SER A 179 -28.09 20.93 12.93
N ILE A 180 -28.32 20.97 11.62
CA ILE A 180 -28.05 22.14 10.76
C ILE A 180 -29.26 22.47 9.88
N THR A 181 -29.54 23.77 9.71
CA THR A 181 -30.75 24.33 9.09
C THR A 181 -30.83 24.15 7.57
N LYS A 182 -32.09 24.05 7.07
CA LYS A 182 -32.43 23.76 5.66
C LYS A 182 -31.81 24.77 4.68
N LYS A 183 -31.04 24.28 3.70
CA LYS A 183 -30.53 25.10 2.57
C LYS A 183 -31.68 25.53 1.65
N ARG A 184 -31.68 26.80 1.25
CA ARG A 184 -32.67 27.39 0.32
C ARG A 184 -32.48 26.85 -1.11
N LYS A 185 -33.59 26.68 -1.85
CA LYS A 185 -33.58 26.28 -3.26
C LYS A 185 -32.77 27.29 -4.10
N LEU A 186 -31.98 26.77 -5.03
CA LEU A 186 -31.08 27.56 -5.88
C LEU A 186 -31.89 28.26 -6.98
N GLY A 187 -31.97 29.60 -6.94
CA GLY A 187 -32.55 30.41 -8.01
C GLY A 187 -31.68 30.41 -9.27
N PRO A 188 -32.17 30.97 -10.39
CA PRO A 188 -31.43 31.02 -11.66
C PRO A 188 -30.07 31.71 -11.48
N LYS A 189 -29.03 31.14 -12.09
CA LYS A 189 -27.63 31.56 -11.93
C LYS A 189 -27.44 33.00 -12.42
N ALA A 190 -27.22 33.93 -11.48
CA ALA A 190 -26.78 35.28 -11.81
C ALA A 190 -25.42 35.24 -12.54
N PRO A 191 -25.15 36.18 -13.47
CA PRO A 191 -23.89 36.22 -14.21
C PRO A 191 -22.70 36.39 -13.26
N ASN A 192 -21.58 35.75 -13.62
CA ASN A 192 -20.35 35.73 -12.83
C ASN A 192 -19.94 37.17 -12.42
N PRO A 193 -19.71 37.46 -11.12
CA PRO A 193 -19.40 38.82 -10.65
C PRO A 193 -18.10 39.43 -11.21
N LEU A 194 -17.27 38.66 -11.92
CA LEU A 194 -16.13 39.17 -12.69
C LEU A 194 -16.54 39.86 -14.01
N SER A 195 -17.74 39.59 -14.54
CA SER A 195 -18.21 40.13 -15.83
C SER A 195 -18.95 41.47 -15.73
N VAL A 196 -19.22 41.98 -14.52
CA VAL A 196 -19.90 43.26 -14.33
C VAL A 196 -18.87 44.38 -14.18
N LYS A 197 -18.67 45.19 -15.22
CA LYS A 197 -17.82 46.39 -15.14
C LYS A 197 -18.37 47.33 -14.06
N LYS A 198 -17.53 47.69 -13.07
CA LYS A 198 -17.92 48.55 -11.95
C LYS A 198 -18.44 49.91 -12.43
N LYS A 199 -19.59 50.33 -11.90
CA LYS A 199 -20.20 51.62 -12.18
C LYS A 199 -19.25 52.76 -11.75
N LYS A 200 -18.92 53.65 -12.68
CA LYS A 200 -18.07 54.83 -12.42
C LYS A 200 -18.90 55.84 -11.62
N LYS A 201 -18.44 56.26 -10.44
CA LYS A 201 -19.06 57.39 -9.73
C LYS A 201 -18.72 58.68 -10.48
N VAL A 202 -19.74 59.49 -10.74
CA VAL A 202 -19.60 60.87 -11.23
C VAL A 202 -19.60 61.77 -9.99
N ASN A 203 -18.66 62.71 -9.91
CA ASN A 203 -18.66 63.77 -8.90
C ASN A 203 -19.48 64.96 -9.42
N SER A 204 -20.23 65.60 -8.52
CA SER A 204 -20.64 67.00 -8.62
C SER A 204 -20.86 67.55 -7.18
N PRO A 205 -20.73 68.88 -6.96
CA PRO A 205 -20.14 69.40 -5.74
C PRO A 205 -21.09 70.20 -4.83
N SER A 206 -20.61 70.51 -3.61
CA SER A 206 -21.09 71.65 -2.79
C SER A 206 -20.07 72.01 -1.70
N ASP A 207 -19.32 73.08 -1.96
CA ASP A 207 -18.95 74.22 -1.09
C ASP A 207 -18.25 74.06 0.28
N GLU A 208 -17.05 74.65 0.29
CA GLU A 208 -16.25 75.38 1.31
C GLU A 208 -16.66 75.43 2.80
N VAL A 209 -15.67 75.33 3.70
CA VAL A 209 -15.10 76.44 4.53
C VAL A 209 -13.70 76.02 5.08
N LYS A 210 -12.87 77.01 5.45
CA LYS A 210 -11.51 76.97 6.07
C LYS A 210 -11.46 76.18 7.41
N ASP A 211 -10.34 75.86 8.07
CA ASP A 211 -9.05 76.58 8.23
C ASP A 211 -7.87 75.64 8.68
N LYS A 212 -6.76 76.23 9.15
CA LYS A 212 -5.38 75.70 9.32
C LYS A 212 -5.08 74.59 10.38
N GLU A 213 -3.87 74.03 10.19
CA GLU A 213 -2.81 73.67 11.18
C GLU A 213 -2.70 72.28 11.86
N ASP A 214 -1.67 71.55 11.38
CA ASP A 214 -0.57 70.86 12.09
C ASP A 214 -0.77 69.55 12.92
N THR A 215 0.36 68.81 12.95
CA THR A 215 0.81 67.74 13.85
C THR A 215 0.61 66.26 13.47
N SER A 216 1.72 65.52 13.70
CA SER A 216 1.81 64.08 13.99
C SER A 216 1.78 63.02 12.85
N LYS A 217 3.00 62.69 12.40
CA LYS A 217 3.64 61.36 12.40
C LYS A 217 2.85 60.07 12.06
N GLU A 218 3.51 59.30 11.18
CA GLU A 218 3.69 57.83 11.20
C GLU A 218 2.94 56.98 10.15
N LYS A 219 3.68 56.64 9.06
CA LYS A 219 3.34 55.55 8.13
C LYS A 219 4.45 54.50 8.07
N LYS A 220 4.21 53.35 8.71
CA LYS A 220 4.88 52.04 8.54
C LYS A 220 3.78 50.97 8.61
N LYS A 221 3.80 49.80 7.95
CA LYS A 221 4.68 49.20 6.93
C LYS A 221 3.83 48.11 6.24
N ARG A 222 3.70 48.06 4.90
CA ARG A 222 3.22 46.83 4.21
C ARG A 222 4.42 46.03 3.71
N ARG A 223 4.75 44.97 4.44
CA ARG A 223 5.91 44.08 4.21
C ARG A 223 5.61 43.08 3.08
N ARG A 224 6.04 43.37 1.85
CA ARG A 224 5.90 42.45 0.70
C ARG A 224 7.17 41.60 0.55
N ARG A 225 7.13 40.33 0.98
CA ARG A 225 8.22 39.37 0.72
C ARG A 225 8.18 38.97 -0.76
N LYS A 226 9.27 39.16 -1.50
CA LYS A 226 9.48 38.56 -2.83
C LYS A 226 10.15 37.19 -2.67
N HIS A 227 9.71 36.19 -3.43
CA HIS A 227 10.47 34.95 -3.60
C HIS A 227 11.70 35.22 -4.48
N LYS A 228 12.84 34.61 -4.14
CA LYS A 228 14.07 34.64 -4.93
C LYS A 228 14.30 33.24 -5.48
N SER A 229 14.15 33.06 -6.79
CA SER A 229 14.69 31.91 -7.53
C SER A 229 16.21 32.05 -7.64
N ASN A 230 16.94 30.93 -7.62
CA ASN A 230 18.40 30.92 -7.63
C ASN A 230 18.90 29.96 -8.69
N THR A 231 19.60 30.47 -9.71
CA THR A 231 20.18 29.67 -10.81
C THR A 231 21.52 30.28 -11.29
N ASN A 232 22.62 29.65 -10.87
CA ASN A 232 23.92 29.40 -11.55
C ASN A 232 24.76 30.54 -12.22
N VAL A 233 26.02 30.83 -11.80
CA VAL A 233 27.38 30.27 -12.23
C VAL A 233 28.04 31.15 -13.33
N PRO A 234 29.39 31.27 -13.58
CA PRO A 234 30.63 30.62 -13.05
C PRO A 234 31.80 31.59 -12.61
N VAL A 235 33.04 31.06 -12.44
CA VAL A 235 34.44 31.66 -12.46
C VAL A 235 34.87 32.74 -11.42
N SER A 236 36.15 32.89 -10.96
CA SER A 236 37.47 32.30 -11.33
C SER A 236 38.56 32.42 -10.22
N ASN A 237 39.48 31.44 -10.20
CA ASN A 237 40.97 31.49 -9.98
C ASN A 237 41.66 31.87 -8.63
N GLY A 238 42.74 31.11 -8.33
CA GLY A 238 43.84 31.41 -7.39
C GLY A 238 43.78 30.66 -6.04
N THR A 239 44.81 30.02 -5.49
CA THR A 239 46.23 29.81 -5.93
C THR A 239 46.84 28.61 -5.15
N THR A 240 47.87 27.94 -5.71
CA THR A 240 49.00 27.13 -5.11
C THR A 240 49.05 26.79 -3.60
N ALA A 241 49.78 25.76 -3.11
CA ALA A 241 50.40 24.54 -3.66
C ALA A 241 51.04 23.74 -2.48
N ALA A 242 51.24 22.43 -2.67
CA ALA A 242 52.13 21.49 -1.95
C ALA A 242 52.74 21.86 -0.58
N GLN A 243 52.42 21.03 0.43
CA GLN A 243 53.37 20.18 1.16
C GLN A 243 52.68 18.90 1.62
#